data_AF-B7IPT2-F1
#
_entry.id   AF-B7IPT2-F1
#
_cell.length_a   1.000
_cell.length_b   1.000
_cell.length_c   1.000
_cell.angle_alpha   90.00
_cell.angle_beta   90.00
_cell.angle_gamma   90.00
#
_symmetry.space_group_name_H-M   'P 1'
#
loop_
_entity.id
_entity.type
_entity.pdbx_description
1 polymer ?
#
loop_
_entity_poly.entity_id
_entity_poly.type
_entity_poly.pdbx_seq_one_letter_code
_entity_poly.pdbx_strand_id
1 'polypeptide(L)'
;MEQGKVDEIRIVQYTDEGDPVFQTLEHSGKDILYVLDSRQDKFAGEDKRLYKDSCKRIVKEQRESQTAYRLIDCVNENGRNGYDLLYVPKK
;
A
#
# COMPACT_ATOMS: atom_id res chain seq x y z
N MET A 1 -9.50 24.42 15.90
CA MET A 1 -9.40 23.00 15.54
C MET A 1 -8.34 22.91 14.45
N GLU A 2 -7.14 22.44 14.77
CA GLU A 2 -6.18 22.08 13.71
C GLU A 2 -6.76 20.83 13.03
N GLN A 3 -7.32 21.00 11.83
CA GLN A 3 -7.57 19.86 10.96
C GLN A 3 -6.17 19.35 10.60
N GLY A 4 -5.80 18.18 11.14
CA GLY A 4 -4.50 17.58 10.90
C GLY A 4 -4.20 17.58 9.40
N LYS A 5 -3.02 18.08 9.03
CA LYS A 5 -2.61 18.17 7.63
C LYS A 5 -2.75 16.80 6.99
N VAL A 6 -3.50 16.71 5.90
CA VAL A 6 -3.57 15.49 5.09
C VAL A 6 -2.17 15.25 4.53
N ASP A 7 -1.58 14.14 4.91
CA ASP A 7 -0.29 13.69 4.41
C ASP A 7 -0.51 12.59 3.38
N GLU A 8 0.13 12.74 2.22
CA GLU A 8 0.05 11.78 1.12
C GLU A 8 1.44 11.19 0.84
N ILE A 9 1.50 9.88 0.67
CA ILE A 9 2.68 9.16 0.19
C ILE A 9 2.28 8.31 -1.02
N ARG A 10 3.08 8.40 -2.08
CA ARG A 10 2.98 7.49 -3.23
C ARG A 10 4.21 6.60 -3.33
N ILE A 11 3.97 5.30 -3.34
CA ILE A 11 4.96 4.27 -3.57
C ILE A 11 4.76 3.74 -4.99
N VAL A 12 5.85 3.68 -5.76
CA VAL A 12 5.84 3.10 -7.10
C VAL A 12 6.63 1.80 -7.05
N GLN A 13 5.96 0.71 -7.40
CA GLN A 13 6.58 -0.59 -7.59
C GLN A 13 6.58 -0.91 -9.09
N TYR A 14 7.53 -1.72 -9.52
CA TYR A 14 7.60 -2.17 -10.90
C TYR A 14 7.44 -3.69 -10.92
N THR A 15 6.67 -4.20 -11.88
CA THR A 15 6.57 -5.63 -12.16
C THR A 15 7.89 -6.17 -12.71
N ASP A 16 7.99 -7.49 -12.85
CA ASP A 16 9.17 -8.14 -13.44
C ASP A 16 9.40 -7.70 -14.90
N GLU A 17 8.34 -7.34 -15.63
CA GLU A 17 8.38 -6.77 -16.98
C GLU A 17 8.67 -5.26 -17.00
N GLY A 18 8.68 -4.61 -15.84
CA GLY A 18 8.96 -3.19 -15.67
C GLY A 18 7.74 -2.26 -15.80
N ASP A 19 6.51 -2.79 -15.78
CA ASP A 19 5.32 -1.94 -15.76
C ASP A 19 5.07 -1.39 -14.34
N PRO A 20 4.67 -0.12 -14.19
CA PRO A 20 4.49 0.48 -12.87
C PRO A 20 3.14 0.10 -12.24
N VAL A 21 3.18 -0.13 -10.93
CA VAL A 21 2.03 -0.27 -10.03
C VAL A 21 2.14 0.80 -8.94
N PHE A 22 1.08 1.61 -8.79
CA PHE A 22 1.09 2.73 -7.86
C PHE A 22 0.28 2.40 -6.61
N GLN A 23 0.89 2.61 -5.45
CA GLN A 23 0.24 2.54 -4.14
C GLN A 23 0.23 3.94 -3.53
N THR A 24 -0.94 4.54 -3.33
CA THR A 24 -1.09 5.86 -2.69
C THR A 24 -1.74 5.71 -1.32
N LEU A 25 -1.15 6.34 -0.31
CA LEU A 25 -1.60 6.40 1.07
C LEU A 25 -1.95 7.83 1.43
N GLU A 26 -3.20 8.09 1.78
CA GLU A 26 -3.65 9.40 2.24
C GLU A 26 -4.12 9.28 3.70
N HIS A 27 -3.47 10.00 4.61
CA HIS A 27 -3.80 9.97 6.03
C HIS A 27 -4.70 11.15 6.42
N SER A 28 -5.92 10.83 6.85
CA SER A 28 -6.95 11.81 7.25
C SER A 28 -6.91 12.20 8.73
N GLY A 29 -5.86 11.79 9.46
CA GLY A 29 -5.75 11.96 10.91
C GLY A 29 -6.34 10.79 11.73
N LYS A 30 -7.16 9.93 11.10
CA LYS A 30 -7.78 8.77 11.76
C LYS A 30 -7.59 7.49 10.95
N ASP A 31 -7.90 7.56 9.66
CA ASP A 31 -7.86 6.43 8.75
C ASP A 31 -6.89 6.72 7.60
N ILE A 32 -6.33 5.65 7.04
CA ILE A 32 -5.50 5.68 5.85
C ILE A 32 -6.36 5.23 4.67
N LEU A 33 -6.58 6.12 3.71
CA LEU A 33 -7.13 5.74 2.42
C LEU A 33 -6.00 5.13 1.58
N TYR A 34 -6.18 3.87 1.20
CA TYR A 34 -5.28 3.12 0.34
C TYR A 34 -5.84 3.08 -1.08
N VAL A 35 -5.02 3.43 -2.06
CA VAL A 35 -5.35 3.32 -3.49
C VAL A 35 -4.26 2.53 -4.19
N LEU A 36 -4.63 1.39 -4.79
CA LEU A 36 -3.80 0.59 -5.67
C LEU A 36 -4.22 0.84 -7.12
N ASP A 37 -3.31 1.35 -7.95
CA ASP A 37 -3.52 1.55 -9.38
C ASP A 37 -2.54 0.69 -10.18
N SER A 38 -3.05 -0.40 -10.73
CA SER A 38 -2.33 -1.35 -11.59
C SER A 38 -2.73 -1.20 -13.06
N ARG A 39 -3.43 -0.11 -13.45
CA ARG A 39 -3.94 0.04 -14.82
C ARG A 39 -2.83 0.16 -15.88
N GLN A 40 -1.60 0.43 -15.47
CA GLN A 40 -0.44 0.48 -16.35
C GLN A 40 0.27 -0.88 -16.51
N ASP A 41 -0.04 -1.86 -15.66
CA ASP A 41 0.39 -3.23 -15.82
C ASP A 41 -0.32 -3.86 -17.03
N LYS A 42 0.45 -4.25 -18.04
CA LYS A 42 -0.08 -4.87 -19.27
C LYS A 42 -0.52 -6.30 -19.05
N PHE A 43 0.02 -6.98 -18.04
CA PHE A 43 -0.13 -8.42 -17.81
C PHE A 43 -0.96 -8.75 -16.56
N ALA A 44 -1.42 -7.75 -15.80
CA ALA A 44 -2.25 -7.93 -14.59
C ALA A 44 -3.61 -8.63 -14.79
N GLY A 45 -4.11 -8.84 -16.02
CA GLY A 45 -5.40 -9.50 -16.25
C GLY A 45 -6.56 -8.82 -15.51
N GLU A 46 -7.33 -9.60 -14.73
CA GLU A 46 -8.44 -9.09 -13.90
C GLU A 46 -7.98 -8.16 -12.76
N ASP A 47 -6.70 -8.26 -12.36
CA ASP A 47 -6.11 -7.38 -11.36
C ASP A 47 -5.71 -6.02 -11.95
N LYS A 48 -5.90 -5.79 -13.25
CA LYS A 48 -5.66 -4.50 -13.92
C LYS A 48 -6.79 -3.51 -13.60
N ARG A 49 -6.72 -2.87 -12.44
CA ARG A 49 -7.80 -2.02 -11.94
C ARG A 49 -7.31 -0.90 -11.04
N LEU A 50 -8.25 -0.01 -10.74
CA LEU A 50 -8.12 0.91 -9.61
C LEU A 50 -8.85 0.27 -8.43
N TYR A 51 -8.11 -0.06 -7.38
CA TYR A 51 -8.64 -0.65 -6.16
C TYR A 51 -8.45 0.32 -4.99
N LYS A 52 -9.43 0.35 -4.07
CA LYS A 52 -9.41 1.25 -2.91
C LYS A 52 -9.79 0.50 -1.65
N ASP A 53 -9.14 0.84 -0.56
CA ASP A 53 -9.48 0.35 0.77
C ASP A 53 -9.25 1.41 1.86
N SER A 54 -9.82 1.19 3.03
CA SER A 54 -9.54 1.98 4.23
C SER A 54 -8.85 1.10 5.26
N CYS A 55 -7.69 1.53 5.75
CA CYS A 55 -6.88 0.85 6.75
C CYS A 55 -6.64 1.76 7.96
N LYS A 56 -6.27 1.18 9.12
CA LYS A 56 -6.05 1.99 10.34
C LYS A 56 -4.61 2.40 10.57
N ARG A 57 -3.63 1.58 10.19
CA ARG A 57 -2.23 1.84 10.55
C ARG A 57 -1.23 1.14 9.64
N ILE A 58 0.00 1.67 9.67
CA ILE A 58 1.18 1.05 9.09
C ILE A 58 1.97 0.37 10.20
N VAL A 59 2.41 -0.85 9.98
CA VAL A 59 3.34 -1.56 10.87
C VAL A 59 4.67 -1.81 10.19
N LYS A 60 5.71 -1.80 11.02
CA LYS A 60 7.07 -2.18 10.66
C LYS A 60 7.35 -3.56 11.25
N GLU A 61 7.52 -4.56 10.40
CA GLU A 61 7.85 -5.92 10.77
C GLU A 61 9.33 -6.19 10.47
N GLN A 62 10.11 -6.54 11.50
CA GLN A 62 11.47 -7.03 11.29
C GLN A 62 11.44 -8.52 10.97
N ARG A 63 11.94 -8.90 9.80
CA ARG A 63 12.13 -10.30 9.36
C ARG A 63 13.63 -10.62 9.35
N GLU A 64 14.00 -11.88 9.14
CA GLU A 64 15.42 -12.30 9.19
C GLU A 64 16.30 -11.49 8.23
N SER A 65 15.93 -11.41 6.95
CA SER A 65 16.71 -10.77 5.87
C SER A 65 16.27 -9.34 5.52
N GLN A 66 15.10 -8.90 5.97
CA GLN A 66 14.51 -7.63 5.53
C GLN A 66 13.57 -7.01 6.57
N THR A 67 13.26 -5.73 6.41
CA THR A 67 12.18 -5.04 7.10
C THR A 67 10.99 -4.92 6.15
N ALA A 68 9.81 -5.35 6.58
CA ALA A 68 8.57 -5.17 5.83
C ALA A 68 7.74 -4.03 6.43
N TYR A 69 7.18 -3.19 5.58
CA TYR A 69 6.21 -2.16 5.93
C TYR A 69 4.86 -2.58 5.35
N ARG A 70 3.83 -2.63 6.19
CA ARG A 70 2.50 -3.15 5.80
C ARG A 70 1.38 -2.27 6.33
N LEU A 71 0.34 -2.08 5.54
CA LEU A 71 -0.96 -1.62 6.03
C LEU A 71 -1.65 -2.77 6.73
N ILE A 72 -2.37 -2.47 7.81
CA ILE A 72 -3.20 -3.45 8.50
C ILE A 72 -4.50 -2.84 9.02
N ASP A 73 -5.38 -3.70 9.51
CA ASP A 73 -6.73 -3.37 9.98
C ASP A 73 -7.56 -2.71 8.86
N CYS A 74 -7.54 -3.35 7.68
CA CYS A 74 -8.20 -2.88 6.47
C CYS A 74 -9.63 -3.44 6.32
N VAL A 75 -10.54 -2.67 5.74
CA VAL A 75 -11.97 -3.01 5.67
C VAL A 75 -12.27 -4.15 4.69
N ASN A 76 -11.62 -4.15 3.52
CA ASN A 76 -12.00 -5.03 2.41
C ASN A 76 -11.04 -6.22 2.20
N GLU A 77 -10.13 -6.45 3.14
CA GLU A 77 -9.17 -7.55 3.06
C GLU A 77 -9.78 -8.88 3.56
N ASN A 78 -10.05 -9.79 2.63
CA ASN A 78 -10.60 -11.14 2.87
C ASN A 78 -9.58 -12.06 3.56
N GLY A 79 -9.26 -11.80 4.84
CA GLY A 79 -8.51 -12.72 5.71
C GLY A 79 -6.99 -12.60 5.69
N ARG A 80 -6.42 -11.62 4.97
CA ARG A 80 -4.97 -11.32 4.95
C ARG A 80 -4.55 -10.17 5.87
N ASN A 81 -5.53 -9.46 6.43
CA ASN A 81 -5.39 -8.41 7.45
C ASN A 81 -4.51 -7.20 7.05
N GLY A 82 -4.28 -6.98 5.75
CA GLY A 82 -3.80 -5.76 5.12
C GLY A 82 -2.77 -5.96 4.00
N TYR A 83 -2.24 -4.85 3.46
CA TYR A 83 -1.43 -4.82 2.24
C TYR A 83 0.06 -4.59 2.49
N ASP A 84 0.92 -5.16 1.65
CA ASP A 84 2.36 -4.93 1.69
C ASP A 84 2.75 -3.65 0.93
N LEU A 85 3.48 -2.75 1.60
CA LEU A 85 3.90 -1.46 1.04
C LEU A 85 5.33 -1.50 0.49
N LEU A 86 6.28 -1.95 1.32
CA LEU A 86 7.70 -1.88 1.00
C LEU A 86 8.50 -2.93 1.78
N TYR A 87 9.44 -3.56 1.09
CA TYR A 87 10.45 -4.44 1.67
C TYR A 87 11.82 -3.80 1.55
N VAL A 88 12.51 -3.63 2.68
CA VAL A 88 13.85 -3.03 2.76
C VAL A 88 14.84 -4.09 3.22
N PRO A 89 15.78 -4.53 2.38
CA PRO A 89 16.82 -5.48 2.79
C PRO A 89 17.62 -4.95 3.97
N LYS A 90 18.00 -5.84 4.89
CA LYS A 90 18.98 -5.49 5.93
C LYS A 90 20.36 -5.31 5.28
N LYS A 91 21.10 -4.32 5.77
CA LYS A 91 22.51 -4.11 5.39
C LYS A 91 23.40 -5.15 6.05
#